data_AF-A0A439K327-F1
#
_entry.id   AF-A0A439K327-F1
#
_cell.length_a   1.000
_cell.length_b   1.000
_cell.length_c   1.000
_cell.angle_alpha   90.00
_cell.angle_beta   90.00
_cell.angle_gamma   90.00
#
_symmetry.space_group_name_H-M   'P 1'
#
loop_
_entity.id
_entity.type
_entity.pdbx_description
1 polymer ?
#
loop_
_entity_poly.entity_id
_entity_poly.type
_entity_poly.pdbx_seq_one_letter_code
_entity_poly.pdbx_strand_id
1 'polypeptide(L)'
;MAWTKTSDGSIVDQDGKVIFFSTRRFIDDICLGDCCFICGAKPGEKPFNDEHVFPEWLLRRYDLFARTITLPTGRTTRYDRHTVPCCAACNSLMGNVIEKRISKVIDGSPDSIQNFVASGGSLELFVWLGLIYLKLQLKDKTFRKELDRRIPSGMIADDYEWDLLHHIHRCCHVNRASAFAA
;
A
#
# COMPACT_ATOMS: atom_id res chain seq x y z
N MET A 1 15.15 -20.27 -11.86
CA MET A 1 14.95 -18.83 -12.15
C MET A 1 16.22 -18.11 -11.72
N ALA A 2 16.83 -17.32 -12.60
CA ALA A 2 18.00 -16.52 -12.24
C ALA A 2 17.53 -15.18 -11.68
N TRP A 3 18.01 -14.81 -10.49
CA TRP A 3 17.78 -13.50 -9.88
C TRP A 3 19.10 -12.75 -9.86
N THR A 4 19.03 -11.44 -10.09
CA THR A 4 20.22 -10.58 -10.09
C THR A 4 20.11 -9.57 -8.97
N LYS A 5 21.16 -9.49 -8.16
CA LYS A 5 21.30 -8.43 -7.15
C LYS A 5 21.85 -7.18 -7.83
N THR A 6 21.15 -6.07 -7.69
CA THR A 6 21.57 -4.76 -8.21
C THR A 6 22.59 -4.10 -7.26
N SER A 7 23.27 -3.05 -7.71
CA SER A 7 24.34 -2.38 -6.96
C SER A 7 23.87 -1.76 -5.64
N ASP A 8 22.61 -1.31 -5.57
CA ASP A 8 21.94 -0.80 -4.37
C ASP A 8 21.48 -1.90 -3.42
N GLY A 9 21.66 -3.18 -3.77
CA GLY A 9 21.25 -4.33 -2.98
C GLY A 9 19.81 -4.81 -3.18
N SER A 10 19.06 -4.20 -4.10
CA SER A 10 17.76 -4.74 -4.54
C SER A 10 17.95 -6.06 -5.31
N ILE A 11 16.86 -6.82 -5.51
CA ILE A 11 16.87 -8.05 -6.31
C ILE A 11 15.79 -7.92 -7.39
N VAL A 12 16.17 -8.24 -8.62
CA VAL A 12 15.29 -8.26 -9.79
C VAL A 12 15.22 -9.67 -10.39
N ASP A 13 14.10 -9.97 -11.04
CA ASP A 13 13.96 -11.15 -11.90
C ASP A 13 14.52 -10.90 -13.31
N GLN A 14 14.36 -11.89 -14.19
CA GLN A 14 14.87 -11.88 -15.56
C GLN A 14 14.23 -10.80 -16.44
N ASP A 15 13.01 -10.38 -16.11
CA ASP A 15 12.27 -9.34 -16.82
C ASP A 15 12.54 -7.94 -16.24
N GLY A 16 13.47 -7.83 -15.27
CA GLY A 16 13.81 -6.59 -14.58
C GLY A 16 12.79 -6.17 -13.53
N LYS A 17 11.83 -7.04 -13.18
CA LYS A 17 10.85 -6.75 -12.12
C LYS A 17 11.54 -6.84 -10.77
N VAL A 18 11.38 -5.80 -9.96
CA VAL A 18 11.91 -5.79 -8.59
C VAL A 18 11.10 -6.77 -7.74
N ILE A 19 11.77 -7.82 -7.25
CA ILE A 19 11.19 -8.81 -6.33
C ILE A 19 11.56 -8.53 -4.87
N PHE A 20 12.60 -7.72 -4.65
CA PHE A 20 12.98 -7.20 -3.35
C PHE A 20 13.63 -5.82 -3.53
N PHE A 21 13.13 -4.83 -2.81
CA PHE A 21 13.77 -3.52 -2.73
C PHE A 21 14.83 -3.56 -1.64
N SER A 22 16.00 -2.99 -1.88
CA SER A 22 16.86 -2.56 -0.78
C SER A 22 16.12 -1.50 0.04
N THR A 23 16.51 -1.37 1.31
CA THR A 23 15.90 -0.38 2.20
C THR A 23 16.07 1.04 1.65
N ARG A 24 17.28 1.35 1.13
CA ARG A 24 17.55 2.65 0.49
C ARG A 24 16.63 2.92 -0.69
N ARG A 25 16.49 1.96 -1.62
CA ARG A 25 15.62 2.16 -2.79
C ARG A 25 14.15 2.29 -2.42
N PHE A 26 13.70 1.54 -1.42
CA PHE A 26 12.36 1.69 -0.88
C PHE A 26 12.13 3.12 -0.33
N ILE A 27 13.08 3.64 0.45
CA ILE A 27 12.98 4.99 0.99
C ILE A 27 12.98 6.03 -0.13
N ASP A 28 14.00 5.99 -0.99
CA ASP A 28 14.23 7.01 -2.02
C ASP A 28 13.09 7.01 -3.06
N ASP A 29 12.73 5.84 -3.61
CA ASP A 29 11.78 5.74 -4.72
C ASP A 29 10.31 5.80 -4.25
N ILE A 30 9.99 5.18 -3.10
CA ILE A 30 8.60 4.94 -2.67
C ILE A 30 8.18 5.85 -1.51
N CYS A 31 8.97 5.91 -0.44
CA CYS A 31 8.62 6.72 0.73
C CYS A 31 8.73 8.21 0.42
N LEU A 32 9.88 8.65 -0.10
CA LEU A 32 10.15 10.05 -0.41
C LEU A 32 9.80 10.41 -1.86
N GLY A 33 9.94 9.45 -2.77
CA GLY A 33 9.58 9.60 -4.18
C GLY A 33 8.09 9.41 -4.48
N ASP A 34 7.75 9.33 -5.76
CA ASP A 34 6.39 9.15 -6.29
C ASP A 34 6.26 7.89 -7.15
N CYS A 35 7.19 6.95 -7.00
CA CYS A 35 7.13 5.68 -7.71
C CYS A 35 5.97 4.82 -7.23
N CYS A 36 5.53 3.89 -8.07
CA CYS A 36 4.52 2.91 -7.70
C CYS A 36 4.98 2.13 -6.47
N PHE A 37 4.20 2.18 -5.39
CA PHE A 37 4.61 1.59 -4.11
C PHE A 37 4.76 0.05 -4.14
N ILE A 38 4.26 -0.62 -5.18
CA ILE A 38 4.42 -2.06 -5.37
C ILE A 38 5.64 -2.39 -6.22
N CYS A 39 5.73 -1.86 -7.44
CA CYS A 39 6.78 -2.26 -8.40
C CYS A 39 7.92 -1.26 -8.59
N GLY A 40 7.85 -0.08 -7.97
CA GLY A 40 8.88 0.96 -8.08
C GLY A 40 8.97 1.62 -9.45
N ALA A 41 8.01 1.40 -10.36
CA ALA A 41 7.94 2.11 -11.62
C ALA A 41 7.80 3.62 -11.36
N LYS A 42 8.51 4.45 -12.11
CA LYS A 42 8.42 5.91 -12.01
C LYS A 42 7.20 6.43 -12.77
N PRO A 43 6.64 7.59 -12.39
CA PRO A 43 5.67 8.28 -13.23
C PRO A 43 6.23 8.47 -14.65
N GLY A 44 5.42 8.17 -15.66
CA GLY A 44 5.81 8.22 -17.07
C GLY A 44 6.35 6.91 -17.65
N GLU A 45 6.82 5.96 -16.83
CA GLU A 45 7.24 4.63 -17.31
C GLU A 45 6.04 3.72 -17.62
N LYS A 46 4.93 3.92 -16.90
CA LYS A 46 3.69 3.13 -16.99
C LYS A 46 2.47 4.05 -16.76
N PRO A 47 1.26 3.65 -17.18
CA PRO A 47 0.05 4.36 -16.79
C PRO A 47 -0.20 4.20 -15.28
N PHE A 48 -0.44 5.33 -14.62
CA PHE A 48 -0.83 5.41 -13.20
C PHE A 48 -2.32 5.74 -13.11
N ASN A 49 -2.99 5.13 -12.14
CA ASN A 49 -4.35 5.47 -11.76
C ASN A 49 -4.47 5.74 -10.25
N ASP A 50 -3.33 5.70 -9.55
CA ASP A 50 -3.21 5.69 -8.10
C ASP A 50 -4.05 4.60 -7.43
N GLU A 51 -3.70 4.26 -6.20
CA GLU A 51 -4.42 3.25 -5.43
C GLU A 51 -5.07 3.91 -4.21
N HIS A 52 -6.33 3.59 -3.94
CA HIS A 52 -6.98 4.08 -2.73
C HIS A 52 -6.35 3.44 -1.48
N VAL A 53 -6.09 4.24 -0.45
CA VAL A 53 -5.60 3.75 0.85
C VAL A 53 -6.57 2.74 1.44
N PHE A 54 -7.85 3.08 1.42
CA PHE A 54 -8.95 2.17 1.74
C PHE A 54 -9.53 1.62 0.44
N PRO A 55 -9.66 0.29 0.28
CA PRO A 55 -10.12 -0.32 -0.96
C PRO A 55 -11.43 0.25 -1.46
N GLU A 56 -11.57 0.37 -2.79
CA GLU A 56 -12.75 0.99 -3.41
C GLU A 56 -14.07 0.30 -2.98
N TRP A 57 -14.07 -1.04 -2.97
CA TRP A 57 -15.24 -1.83 -2.56
C TRP A 57 -15.64 -1.56 -1.10
N LEU A 58 -14.66 -1.31 -0.21
CA LEU A 58 -14.89 -0.99 1.19
C LEU A 58 -15.55 0.39 1.31
N LEU A 59 -15.05 1.36 0.55
CA LEU A 59 -15.63 2.69 0.48
C LEU A 59 -17.07 2.67 -0.04
N ARG A 60 -17.37 1.80 -1.02
CA ARG A 60 -18.74 1.63 -1.58
C ARG A 60 -19.67 0.98 -0.56
N ARG A 61 -19.22 -0.11 0.07
CA ARG A 61 -20.00 -0.89 1.04
C ARG A 61 -20.50 -0.04 2.21
N TYR A 62 -19.66 0.88 2.69
CA TYR A 62 -19.96 1.69 3.88
C TYR A 62 -20.33 3.15 3.56
N ASP A 63 -20.62 3.49 2.29
CA ASP A 63 -20.97 4.86 1.86
C ASP A 63 -19.94 5.92 2.30
N LEU A 64 -18.65 5.61 2.15
CA LEU A 64 -17.56 6.43 2.69
C LEU A 64 -16.95 7.42 1.69
N PHE A 65 -17.18 7.30 0.38
CA PHE A 65 -16.50 8.12 -0.64
C PHE A 65 -16.50 9.62 -0.34
N ALA A 66 -17.69 10.17 -0.08
CA ALA A 66 -17.87 11.60 0.21
C ALA A 66 -17.70 11.94 1.71
N ARG A 67 -17.55 10.94 2.57
CA ARG A 67 -17.33 11.12 4.01
C ARG A 67 -15.90 11.53 4.28
N THR A 68 -15.67 12.07 5.46
CA THR A 68 -14.36 12.57 5.88
C THR A 68 -13.77 11.75 7.01
N ILE A 69 -12.45 11.61 6.98
CA ILE A 69 -11.61 11.16 8.09
C ILE A 69 -10.90 12.36 8.70
N THR A 70 -10.75 12.36 10.03
CA THR A 70 -9.99 13.36 10.77
C THR A 70 -8.55 12.90 10.89
N LEU A 71 -7.61 13.69 10.38
CA LEU A 71 -6.18 13.45 10.49
C LEU A 71 -5.67 13.78 11.90
N PRO A 72 -4.47 13.29 12.29
CA PRO A 72 -3.86 13.64 13.57
C PRO A 72 -3.73 15.16 13.83
N THR A 73 -3.69 15.95 12.76
CA THR A 73 -3.62 17.42 12.80
C THR A 73 -4.98 18.10 13.05
N GLY A 74 -6.04 17.32 13.26
CA GLY A 74 -7.42 17.81 13.41
C GLY A 74 -8.08 18.22 12.10
N ARG A 75 -7.33 18.30 10.99
CA ARG A 75 -7.90 18.56 9.66
C ARG A 75 -8.70 17.35 9.18
N THR A 76 -9.84 17.62 8.54
CA THR A 76 -10.61 16.60 7.85
C THR A 76 -10.26 16.52 6.37
N THR A 77 -10.35 15.33 5.80
CA THR A 77 -10.19 15.08 4.37
C THR A 77 -11.07 13.92 3.93
N ARG A 78 -11.51 13.92 2.68
CA ARG A 78 -12.43 12.91 2.16
C ARG A 78 -11.74 11.56 1.98
N TYR A 79 -12.43 10.47 2.26
CA TYR A 79 -11.87 9.12 2.08
C TYR A 79 -11.44 8.86 0.63
N ASP A 80 -12.22 9.29 -0.36
CA ASP A 80 -11.91 9.09 -1.78
C ASP A 80 -10.63 9.79 -2.25
N ARG A 81 -10.17 10.82 -1.54
CA ARG A 81 -8.92 11.54 -1.82
C ARG A 81 -7.68 10.91 -1.15
N HIS A 82 -7.86 9.85 -0.37
CA HIS A 82 -6.75 9.09 0.20
C HIS A 82 -6.27 8.08 -0.82
N THR A 83 -5.41 8.53 -1.71
CA THR A 83 -4.75 7.70 -2.72
C THR A 83 -3.22 7.79 -2.59
N VAL A 84 -2.53 6.72 -2.99
CA VAL A 84 -1.07 6.62 -3.07
C VAL A 84 -0.63 6.28 -4.50
N PRO A 85 0.60 6.67 -4.92
CA PRO A 85 1.09 6.39 -6.26
C PRO A 85 1.12 4.89 -6.57
N CYS A 86 0.38 4.47 -7.60
CA CYS A 86 0.34 3.08 -8.04
C CYS A 86 0.10 3.00 -9.56
N CYS A 87 0.86 2.15 -10.24
CA CYS A 87 0.60 1.89 -11.65
C CYS A 87 -0.64 1.00 -11.82
N ALA A 88 -1.36 1.21 -12.92
CA ALA A 88 -2.64 0.53 -13.17
C ALA A 88 -2.53 -1.01 -13.14
N ALA A 89 -1.40 -1.55 -13.59
CA ALA A 89 -1.14 -2.99 -13.56
C ALA A 89 -1.03 -3.54 -12.12
N CYS A 90 -0.29 -2.86 -11.24
CA CYS A 90 -0.15 -3.26 -9.83
C CYS A 90 -1.45 -3.06 -9.05
N ASN A 91 -2.15 -1.94 -9.27
CA ASN A 91 -3.45 -1.69 -8.69
C ASN A 91 -4.42 -2.83 -9.05
N SER A 92 -4.58 -3.11 -10.35
CA SER A 92 -5.45 -4.20 -10.82
C SER A 92 -5.07 -5.57 -10.24
N LEU A 93 -3.77 -5.86 -10.14
CA LEU A 93 -3.28 -7.13 -9.59
C LEU A 93 -3.64 -7.28 -8.11
N MET A 94 -3.46 -6.23 -7.29
CA MET A 94 -3.85 -6.25 -5.87
C MET A 94 -5.35 -6.48 -5.72
N GLY A 95 -6.17 -5.75 -6.48
CA GLY A 95 -7.62 -5.93 -6.50
C GLY A 95 -8.01 -7.36 -6.81
N ASN A 96 -7.36 -7.97 -7.81
CA ASN A 96 -7.65 -9.32 -8.27
C ASN A 96 -7.20 -10.43 -7.31
N VAL A 97 -5.98 -10.33 -6.79
CA VAL A 97 -5.33 -11.40 -6.03
C VAL A 97 -5.69 -11.36 -4.55
N ILE A 98 -5.85 -10.16 -3.98
CA ILE A 98 -6.02 -9.95 -2.54
C ILE A 98 -7.45 -9.47 -2.26
N GLU A 99 -7.84 -8.33 -2.82
CA GLU A 99 -9.03 -7.63 -2.35
C GLU A 99 -10.34 -8.36 -2.69
N LYS A 100 -10.43 -9.00 -3.86
CA LYS A 100 -11.62 -9.78 -4.26
C LYS A 100 -11.94 -10.93 -3.30
N ARG A 101 -10.92 -11.60 -2.76
CA ARG A 101 -11.10 -12.71 -1.81
C ARG A 101 -11.51 -12.15 -0.45
N ILE A 102 -10.78 -11.16 0.05
CA ILE A 102 -11.05 -10.52 1.34
C ILE A 102 -12.44 -9.86 1.38
N SER A 103 -12.87 -9.19 0.30
CA SER A 103 -14.22 -8.63 0.19
C SER A 103 -15.29 -9.70 0.41
N LYS A 104 -15.15 -10.88 -0.19
CA LYS A 104 -16.11 -11.98 0.00
C LYS A 104 -16.14 -12.50 1.44
N VAL A 105 -14.98 -12.56 2.09
CA VAL A 105 -14.89 -12.96 3.49
C VAL A 105 -15.59 -11.95 4.40
N ILE A 106 -15.41 -10.65 4.13
CA ILE A 106 -16.03 -9.57 4.90
C ILE A 106 -17.53 -9.43 4.62
N ASP A 107 -17.96 -9.76 3.40
CA ASP A 107 -19.37 -9.78 3.00
C ASP A 107 -20.12 -11.03 3.50
N GLY A 108 -19.42 -11.99 4.10
CA GLY A 108 -19.96 -13.25 4.61
C GLY A 108 -20.77 -13.13 5.91
N SER A 109 -21.04 -14.28 6.52
CA SER A 109 -21.71 -14.37 7.82
C SER A 109 -20.83 -13.82 8.97
N PRO A 110 -21.39 -13.57 10.17
CA PRO A 110 -20.61 -13.06 11.31
C PRO A 110 -19.35 -13.87 11.67
N ASP A 111 -19.37 -15.18 11.38
CA ASP A 111 -18.24 -16.10 11.64
C ASP A 111 -17.26 -16.22 10.47
N SER A 112 -17.50 -15.52 9.35
CA SER A 112 -16.75 -15.71 8.11
C SER A 112 -15.26 -15.36 8.26
N ILE A 113 -14.93 -14.34 9.05
CA ILE A 113 -13.53 -13.96 9.31
C ILE A 113 -12.84 -15.03 10.16
N GLN A 114 -13.51 -15.51 11.22
CA GLN A 114 -12.98 -16.55 12.10
C GLN A 114 -12.76 -17.85 11.32
N ASN A 115 -13.71 -18.24 10.49
CA ASN A 115 -13.61 -19.42 9.63
C ASN A 115 -12.47 -19.28 8.61
N PHE A 116 -12.34 -18.11 7.98
CA PHE A 116 -11.26 -17.83 7.04
C PHE A 116 -9.88 -17.93 7.70
N VAL A 117 -9.72 -17.38 8.90
CA VAL A 117 -8.50 -17.48 9.70
C VAL A 117 -8.23 -18.95 10.10
N ALA A 118 -9.25 -19.67 10.58
CA ALA A 118 -9.14 -21.07 10.97
C ALA A 118 -8.77 -21.99 9.79
N SER A 119 -9.18 -21.64 8.57
CA SER A 119 -8.82 -22.37 7.34
C SER A 119 -7.47 -21.94 6.74
N GLY A 120 -6.66 -21.16 7.45
CA GLY A 120 -5.32 -20.75 7.02
C GLY A 120 -5.23 -19.39 6.33
N GLY A 121 -6.32 -18.62 6.28
CA GLY A 121 -6.37 -17.28 5.67
C GLY A 121 -5.68 -16.17 6.46
N SER A 122 -5.09 -16.47 7.63
CA SER A 122 -4.46 -15.50 8.52
C SER A 122 -3.41 -14.63 7.82
N LEU A 123 -2.57 -15.24 6.98
CA LEU A 123 -1.52 -14.51 6.28
C LEU A 123 -2.08 -13.57 5.21
N GLU A 124 -3.12 -13.99 4.48
CA GLU A 124 -3.78 -13.15 3.48
C GLU A 124 -4.46 -11.94 4.14
N LEU A 125 -5.13 -12.16 5.28
CA LEU A 125 -5.71 -11.09 6.09
C LEU A 125 -4.62 -10.14 6.62
N PHE A 126 -3.50 -10.68 7.11
CA PHE A 126 -2.35 -9.89 7.54
C PHE A 126 -1.78 -9.03 6.41
N VAL A 127 -1.60 -9.61 5.22
CA VAL A 127 -1.11 -8.87 4.04
C VAL A 127 -2.07 -7.75 3.67
N TRP A 128 -3.39 -8.01 3.65
CA TRP A 128 -4.38 -6.99 3.32
C TRP A 128 -4.39 -5.83 4.34
N LEU A 129 -4.39 -6.14 5.64
CA LEU A 129 -4.29 -5.12 6.70
C LEU A 129 -2.94 -4.37 6.63
N GLY A 130 -1.85 -5.08 6.36
CA GLY A 130 -0.51 -4.51 6.20
C GLY A 130 -0.42 -3.58 4.99
N LEU A 131 -1.11 -3.88 3.88
CA LEU A 131 -1.23 -2.97 2.74
C LEU A 131 -2.01 -1.71 3.11
N ILE A 132 -3.14 -1.82 3.81
CA ILE A 132 -3.89 -0.64 4.27
C ILE A 132 -3.02 0.22 5.18
N TYR A 133 -2.34 -0.40 6.14
CA TYR A 133 -1.43 0.27 7.06
C TYR A 133 -0.31 0.99 6.31
N LEU A 134 0.41 0.29 5.43
CA LEU A 134 1.47 0.88 4.61
C LEU A 134 0.97 2.05 3.76
N LYS A 135 -0.19 1.88 3.09
CA LYS A 135 -0.80 2.92 2.26
C LYS A 135 -1.15 4.16 3.09
N LEU A 136 -1.63 3.99 4.32
CA LEU A 136 -1.91 5.09 5.24
C LEU A 136 -0.64 5.86 5.58
N GLN A 137 0.43 5.16 5.98
CA GLN A 137 1.72 5.80 6.29
C GLN A 137 2.33 6.52 5.07
N LEU A 138 2.23 5.92 3.88
CA LEU A 138 2.68 6.56 2.63
C LEU A 138 1.85 7.79 2.27
N LYS A 139 0.58 7.86 2.69
CA LYS A 139 -0.27 9.03 2.45
C LYS A 139 0.13 10.21 3.33
N ASP A 140 0.60 9.94 4.55
CA ASP A 140 0.97 10.97 5.52
C ASP A 140 2.12 11.87 5.07
N LYS A 141 2.92 11.45 4.08
CA LYS A 141 3.92 12.31 3.41
C LYS A 141 3.31 13.50 2.65
N THR A 142 2.00 13.46 2.40
CA THR A 142 1.27 14.53 1.68
C THR A 142 0.58 15.51 2.62
N PHE A 143 0.60 15.25 3.92
CA PHE A 143 -0.05 16.07 4.94
C PHE A 143 0.99 16.80 5.77
N ARG A 144 0.80 18.11 5.94
CA ARG A 144 1.66 18.93 6.81
C ARG A 144 1.33 18.66 8.27
N LYS A 145 2.33 18.76 9.15
CA LYS A 145 2.12 18.76 10.61
C LYS A 145 1.35 20.00 11.07
N GLU A 146 1.72 21.17 10.54
CA GLU A 146 1.04 22.44 10.80
C GLU A 146 0.15 22.87 9.64
N LEU A 147 -1.08 23.26 9.98
CA LEU A 147 -2.06 23.77 9.02
C LEU A 147 -1.72 25.18 8.55
N ASP A 148 -1.14 26.01 9.42
CA ASP A 148 -0.63 27.32 9.04
C ASP A 148 0.64 27.16 8.19
N ARG A 149 0.53 27.52 6.90
CA ARG A 149 1.62 27.37 5.93
C ARG A 149 2.81 28.27 6.22
N ARG A 150 2.63 29.29 7.06
CA ARG A 150 3.70 30.19 7.51
C ARG A 150 4.62 29.52 8.53
N ILE A 151 4.15 28.47 9.21
CA ILE A 151 4.96 27.70 10.15
C ILE A 151 5.69 26.59 9.38
N PRO A 152 7.03 26.58 9.35
CA PRO A 152 7.79 25.49 8.77
C PRO A 152 7.70 24.26 9.68
N SER A 153 7.02 23.21 9.22
CA SER A 153 6.70 22.04 10.05
C SER A 153 7.03 20.70 9.40
N GLY A 154 7.39 20.69 8.12
CA GLY A 154 7.47 19.46 7.33
C GLY A 154 6.11 18.76 7.18
N MET A 155 6.18 17.48 6.81
CA MET A 155 5.05 16.57 6.62
C MET A 155 4.93 15.61 7.80
N ILE A 156 3.73 15.04 8.04
CA ILE A 156 3.48 14.08 9.13
C ILE A 156 4.47 12.93 9.07
N ALA A 157 4.75 12.41 7.88
CA ALA A 157 5.63 11.27 7.71
C ALA A 157 7.14 11.58 7.84
N ASP A 158 7.53 12.84 8.07
CA ASP A 158 8.94 13.19 8.32
C ASP A 158 9.46 12.61 9.65
N ASP A 159 8.56 12.26 10.59
CA ASP A 159 8.90 11.64 11.87
C ASP A 159 8.93 10.10 11.79
N TYR A 160 8.74 9.52 10.60
CA TYR A 160 8.63 8.06 10.46
C TYR A 160 10.00 7.41 10.26
N GLU A 161 10.20 6.28 10.96
CA GLU A 161 11.30 5.36 10.70
C GLU A 161 10.96 4.47 9.49
N TRP A 162 11.21 4.98 8.28
CA TRP A 162 10.87 4.27 7.05
C TRP A 162 11.51 2.88 6.92
N ASP A 163 12.66 2.66 7.57
CA ASP A 163 13.31 1.35 7.63
C ASP A 163 12.40 0.27 8.25
N LEU A 164 11.57 0.63 9.24
CA LEU A 164 10.61 -0.30 9.83
C LEU A 164 9.47 -0.63 8.86
N LEU A 165 9.04 0.34 8.07
CA LEU A 165 8.00 0.16 7.05
C LEU A 165 8.48 -0.67 5.86
N HIS A 166 9.80 -0.72 5.61
CA HIS A 166 10.39 -1.61 4.61
C HIS A 166 10.10 -3.08 4.90
N HIS A 167 10.08 -3.50 6.16
CA HIS A 167 9.73 -4.87 6.55
C HIS A 167 8.28 -5.20 6.20
N ILE A 168 7.34 -4.28 6.46
CA ILE A 168 5.93 -4.44 6.10
C ILE A 168 5.77 -4.48 4.59
N HIS A 169 6.42 -3.56 3.86
CA HIS A 169 6.45 -3.57 2.39
C HIS A 169 6.92 -4.91 1.84
N ARG A 170 8.01 -5.45 2.39
CA ARG A 170 8.55 -6.75 1.98
C ARG A 170 7.59 -7.91 2.24
N CYS A 171 6.91 -7.91 3.38
CA CYS A 171 5.94 -8.95 3.73
C CYS A 171 4.68 -8.87 2.86
N CYS A 172 4.22 -7.66 2.54
CA CYS A 172 2.98 -7.41 1.81
C CYS A 172 3.17 -7.36 0.28
N HIS A 173 4.39 -7.52 -0.21
CA HIS A 173 4.70 -7.40 -1.63
C HIS A 173 3.93 -8.45 -2.45
N VAL A 174 3.15 -7.98 -3.44
CA VAL A 174 2.10 -8.75 -4.13
C VAL A 174 2.60 -10.04 -4.80
N ASN A 175 3.84 -10.07 -5.30
CA ASN A 175 4.42 -11.31 -5.85
C ASN A 175 4.55 -12.42 -4.82
N ARG A 176 4.72 -12.09 -3.53
CA ARG A 176 4.64 -13.07 -2.45
C ARG A 176 3.19 -13.44 -2.18
N ALA A 177 2.27 -12.47 -2.17
CA ALA A 177 0.84 -12.73 -1.98
C ALA A 177 0.28 -13.73 -3.02
N SER A 178 0.68 -13.61 -4.29
CA SER A 178 0.29 -14.53 -5.37
C SER A 178 0.87 -15.95 -5.24
N ALA A 179 1.98 -16.14 -4.51
CA ALA A 179 2.51 -17.47 -4.25
C ALA A 179 1.64 -18.28 -3.27
N PHE A 180 0.70 -17.62 -2.58
CA PHE A 180 -0.23 -18.25 -1.64
C PHE A 180 -1.64 -18.45 -2.22
N ALA A 181 -1.86 -18.02 -3.48
CA ALA A 181 -3.14 -18.17 -4.17
C ALA A 181 -3.26 -19.49 -4.95
N ALA A 182 -2.21 -20.32 -4.93
CA ALA A 182 -2.10 -21.66 -5.51
C ALA A 182 -2.27 -22.73 -4.42
#